data_AF-A0A1A6C2M8-F1
#
_entry.id   AF-A0A1A6C2M8-F1
#
_cell.length_a   1.000
_cell.length_b   1.000
_cell.length_c   1.000
_cell.angle_alpha   90.00
_cell.angle_beta   90.00
_cell.angle_gamma   90.00
#
_symmetry.space_group_name_H-M   'P 1'
#
loop_
_entity.id
_entity.type
_entity.pdbx_description
1 polymer ?
#
loop_
_entity_poly.entity_id
_entity_poly.type
_entity_poly.pdbx_seq_one_letter_code
_entity_poly.pdbx_strand_id
1 'polypeptide(L)'
;MSHSHFNPIEHPEVQVANGAGYLFVFILEYLAMAACVWLLNTHWLNGPALLILILAIALIVIAVQLYAFFKLNLSEHRIWHTVSLVLTLPLLVITIGLTTMMFITLMHRTMIGGT
;
A
#
# COMPACT_ATOMS: atom_id res chain seq x y z
N MET A 1 48.10 -2.48 9.68
CA MET A 1 46.85 -2.51 8.90
C MET A 1 45.71 -2.26 9.87
N SER A 2 45.33 -1.00 10.07
CA SER A 2 44.21 -0.65 10.96
C SER A 2 42.91 -1.05 10.27
N HIS A 3 42.17 -2.00 10.85
CA HIS A 3 40.81 -2.28 10.42
C HIS A 3 40.00 -0.98 10.47
N SER A 4 39.54 -0.52 9.31
CA SER A 4 38.60 0.60 9.19
C SER A 4 37.32 0.19 9.90
N HIS A 5 37.13 0.67 11.12
CA HIS A 5 35.87 0.56 11.86
C HIS A 5 34.79 1.27 11.04
N PHE A 6 34.02 0.50 10.27
CA PHE A 6 32.85 0.97 9.55
C PHE A 6 31.78 1.26 10.61
N ASN A 7 31.63 2.52 10.98
CA ASN A 7 30.71 2.93 12.03
C ASN A 7 29.27 2.69 11.53
N PRO A 8 28.48 1.79 12.13
CA PRO A 8 27.19 1.37 11.55
C PRO A 8 26.15 2.50 11.47
N ILE A 9 26.33 3.55 12.28
CA ILE A 9 25.45 4.71 12.40
C ILE A 9 25.75 5.74 11.28
N GLU A 10 26.95 5.68 10.70
CA GLU A 10 27.34 6.52 9.56
C GLU A 10 26.84 5.97 8.22
N HIS A 11 26.14 4.83 8.24
CA HIS A 11 25.53 4.28 7.04
C HIS A 11 24.42 5.24 6.55
N PRO A 12 24.44 5.65 5.27
CA PRO A 12 23.49 6.63 4.72
C PRO A 12 22.03 6.19 4.85
N GLU A 13 21.77 4.89 5.00
CA GLU A 13 20.43 4.34 5.24
C GLU A 13 19.86 4.71 6.62
N VAL A 14 20.70 4.79 7.66
CA VAL A 14 20.32 5.14 9.03
C VAL A 14 20.07 6.64 9.16
N GLN A 15 20.85 7.46 8.45
CA GLN A 15 20.72 8.92 8.50
C GLN A 15 19.45 9.45 7.84
N VAL A 16 18.84 8.67 6.94
CA VAL A 16 17.57 9.07 6.32
C VAL A 16 16.38 8.80 7.27
N ALA A 17 16.55 8.00 8.33
CA ALA A 17 15.46 7.61 9.23
C ALA A 17 15.08 8.71 10.22
N ASN A 18 14.00 9.44 9.94
CA ASN A 18 13.40 10.39 10.87
C ASN A 18 12.25 9.74 11.66
N GLY A 19 12.52 9.33 12.90
CA GLY A 19 11.53 8.69 13.77
C GLY A 19 10.28 9.54 14.03
N ALA A 20 10.42 10.87 14.15
CA ALA A 20 9.28 11.77 14.34
C ALA A 20 8.39 11.84 13.09
N GLY A 21 9.00 11.80 11.90
CA GLY A 21 8.28 11.74 10.63
C GLY A 21 7.46 10.46 10.49
N TYR A 22 8.04 9.32 10.89
CA TYR A 22 7.31 8.04 10.90
C TYR A 22 6.13 8.04 11.85
N LEU A 23 6.30 8.56 13.07
CA LEU A 23 5.22 8.65 14.04
C LEU A 23 4.09 9.55 13.54
N PHE A 24 4.42 10.67 12.91
CA PHE A 24 3.42 11.57 12.33
C PHE A 24 2.60 10.88 11.23
N VAL A 25 3.26 10.21 10.29
CA VAL A 25 2.58 9.48 9.21
C VAL A 25 1.72 8.35 9.77
N PHE A 26 2.23 7.60 10.74
CA PHE A 26 1.47 6.55 11.42
C PHE A 26 0.16 7.08 12.04
N ILE A 27 0.22 8.21 12.76
CA ILE A 27 -0.97 8.83 13.36
C ILE A 27 -1.95 9.27 12.28
N LEU A 28 -1.47 9.87 11.18
CA LEU A 28 -2.31 10.29 10.07
C LEU A 28 -3.05 9.11 9.44
N GLU A 29 -2.36 8.00 9.19
CA GLU A 29 -2.94 6.79 8.62
C GLU A 29 -3.94 6.13 9.56
N TYR A 30 -3.66 6.12 10.87
CA TYR A 30 -4.59 5.64 11.88
C TYR A 30 -5.89 6.46 11.88
N LEU A 31 -5.79 7.79 11.81
CA LEU A 31 -6.95 8.67 11.73
C LEU A 31 -7.73 8.48 10.42
N ALA A 32 -7.04 8.28 9.30
CA ALA A 32 -7.70 7.97 8.02
C ALA A 32 -8.48 6.66 8.09
N MET A 33 -7.91 5.62 8.72
CA MET A 33 -8.61 4.35 8.95
C MET A 33 -9.83 4.55 9.86
N ALA A 34 -9.69 5.28 10.97
CA ALA A 34 -10.80 5.58 11.86
C ALA A 34 -11.94 6.35 11.14
N ALA A 35 -11.59 7.30 10.27
CA ALA A 35 -12.56 8.03 9.45
C ALA A 35 -13.32 7.11 8.48
N CYS A 36 -12.64 6.16 7.82
CA CYS A 36 -13.29 5.18 6.95
C CYS A 36 -14.26 4.27 7.72
N VAL A 37 -13.88 3.78 8.90
CA VAL A 37 -14.75 2.97 9.76
C VAL A 37 -15.97 3.77 10.21
N TRP A 38 -15.76 5.02 10.60
CA TRP A 38 -16.85 5.92 10.98
C TRP A 38 -17.82 6.15 9.82
N LEU A 39 -17.32 6.45 8.62
CA LEU A 39 -18.12 6.62 7.39
C LEU A 39 -18.96 5.38 7.04
N LEU A 40 -18.40 4.19 7.22
CA LEU A 40 -19.11 2.93 7.03
C LEU A 40 -20.30 2.79 7.99
N ASN A 41 -20.13 3.22 9.24
CA ASN A 41 -21.12 3.07 10.29
C ASN A 41 -22.25 4.11 10.25
N THR A 42 -21.97 5.35 9.82
CA THR A 42 -22.99 6.40 9.74
C THR A 42 -23.97 6.23 8.58
N HIS A 43 -23.63 5.44 7.56
CA HIS A 43 -24.47 5.21 6.37
C HIS A 43 -24.95 6.50 5.67
N TRP A 44 -24.20 7.60 5.79
CA TRP A 44 -24.59 8.91 5.22
C TRP A 44 -24.51 8.97 3.69
N LEU A 45 -23.82 8.03 3.06
CA LEU A 45 -23.62 7.98 1.61
C LEU A 45 -24.27 6.72 1.02
N ASN A 46 -24.77 6.85 -0.21
CA ASN A 46 -25.25 5.72 -1.00
C ASN A 46 -24.10 4.71 -1.24
N GLY A 47 -24.42 3.42 -1.29
CA GLY A 47 -23.43 2.32 -1.37
C GLY A 47 -22.31 2.53 -2.41
N PRO A 48 -22.61 2.86 -3.68
CA PRO A 48 -21.57 3.10 -4.69
C PRO A 48 -20.67 4.29 -4.37
N ALA A 49 -21.24 5.39 -3.87
CA ALA A 49 -20.50 6.60 -3.54
C ALA A 49 -19.57 6.38 -2.33
N LEU A 50 -20.05 5.63 -1.32
CA LEU A 50 -19.26 5.23 -0.16
C LEU A 50 -18.06 4.37 -0.57
N LEU A 51 -18.27 3.41 -1.48
CA LEU A 51 -17.23 2.51 -1.96
C LEU A 51 -16.13 3.27 -2.72
N ILE A 52 -16.51 4.19 -3.61
CA ILE A 52 -15.56 5.05 -4.34
C ILE A 52 -14.74 5.91 -3.36
N LEU A 53 -15.39 6.53 -2.37
CA LEU A 53 -14.72 7.39 -1.41
C LEU A 53 -13.70 6.63 -0.55
N ILE A 54 -14.08 5.47 0.00
CA ILE A 54 -13.18 4.64 0.80
C ILE A 54 -12.00 4.17 -0.04
N LEU A 55 -12.23 3.79 -1.30
CA LEU A 55 -11.18 3.34 -2.22
C LEU A 55 -10.20 4.48 -2.55
N ALA A 56 -10.70 5.70 -2.74
CA ALA A 56 -9.87 6.89 -2.93
C ALA A 56 -9.00 7.18 -1.69
N ILE A 57 -9.57 7.13 -0.48
CA ILE A 57 -8.83 7.31 0.77
C ILE A 57 -7.75 6.23 0.91
N ALA A 58 -8.10 4.97 0.64
CA ALA A 58 -7.15 3.86 0.70
C ALA A 58 -5.97 4.04 -0.25
N LEU A 59 -6.22 4.48 -1.49
CA LEU A 59 -5.14 4.76 -2.46
C LEU A 59 -4.21 5.88 -2.00
N ILE A 60 -4.76 6.95 -1.42
CA ILE A 60 -3.96 8.06 -0.87
C ILE A 60 -3.10 7.57 0.29
N VAL A 61 -3.68 6.81 1.23
CA VAL A 61 -2.96 6.23 2.36
C VAL A 61 -1.81 5.35 1.86
N ILE A 62 -2.06 4.43 0.92
CA ILE A 62 -1.03 3.58 0.33
C ILE A 62 0.09 4.42 -0.29
N ALA A 63 -0.23 5.48 -1.04
CA ALA A 63 0.77 6.35 -1.67
C ALA A 63 1.64 7.06 -0.62
N VAL A 64 1.03 7.57 0.47
CA VAL A 64 1.75 8.17 1.60
C VAL A 64 2.66 7.14 2.26
N GLN A 65 2.18 5.92 2.47
CA GLN A 65 2.92 4.82 3.09
C GLN A 65 4.14 4.41 2.24
N LEU A 66 3.95 4.29 0.92
CA LEU A 66 5.02 4.00 -0.05
C LEU A 66 6.09 5.11 -0.09
N TYR A 67 5.68 6.38 0.03
CA TYR A 67 6.60 7.50 0.08
C TYR A 67 7.35 7.60 1.42
N ALA A 68 6.63 7.51 2.54
CA ALA A 68 7.18 7.74 3.87
C ALA A 68 7.96 6.52 4.40
N PHE A 69 7.37 5.32 4.35
CA PHE A 69 7.96 4.09 4.89
C PHE A 69 8.98 3.47 3.96
N PHE A 70 8.62 3.26 2.70
CA PHE A 70 9.53 2.66 1.72
C PHE A 70 10.57 3.65 1.20
N LYS A 71 10.39 4.97 1.44
CA LYS A 71 11.27 6.03 0.92
C LYS A 71 11.65 5.75 -0.52
N LEU A 72 10.66 5.47 -1.36
CA LEU A 72 10.86 5.25 -2.79
C LEU A 72 11.59 6.48 -3.34
N ASN A 73 12.90 6.31 -3.50
CA ASN A 73 13.79 7.36 -3.89
C ASN A 73 14.62 6.82 -5.04
N LEU A 74 14.77 7.63 -6.09
CA LEU A 74 15.57 7.31 -7.27
C LEU A 74 17.08 7.37 -6.99
N SER A 75 17.49 7.39 -5.72
CA SER A 75 18.90 7.28 -5.32
C SER A 75 19.46 5.92 -5.74
N GLU A 76 20.68 5.91 -6.27
CA GLU A 76 21.36 4.75 -6.88
C GLU A 76 21.34 3.48 -6.02
N HIS A 77 21.38 3.62 -4.68
CA HIS A 77 21.28 2.50 -3.73
C HIS A 77 19.88 1.90 -3.53
N ARG A 78 18.80 2.60 -3.90
CA ARG A 78 17.40 2.18 -3.65
C ARG A 78 16.59 1.88 -4.92
N ILE A 79 17.19 2.03 -6.09
CA ILE A 79 16.54 1.77 -7.40
C ILE A 79 15.87 0.39 -7.43
N TRP A 80 16.54 -0.65 -6.91
CA TRP A 80 16.01 -2.02 -6.95
C TRP A 80 14.73 -2.20 -6.13
N HIS A 81 14.51 -1.44 -5.06
CA HIS A 81 13.24 -1.46 -4.31
C HIS A 81 12.09 -0.89 -5.12
N THR A 82 12.32 0.24 -5.80
CA THR A 82 11.33 0.85 -6.69
C THR A 82 11.03 -0.05 -7.88
N VAL A 83 12.06 -0.63 -8.50
CA VAL A 83 11.90 -1.57 -9.63
C VAL A 83 11.09 -2.80 -9.21
N SER A 84 11.39 -3.39 -8.04
CA SER A 84 10.62 -4.52 -7.52
C SER A 84 9.15 -4.14 -7.32
N LEU A 85 8.86 -2.98 -6.72
CA LEU A 85 7.48 -2.54 -6.52
C LEU A 85 6.73 -2.38 -7.85
N VAL A 86 7.36 -1.73 -8.83
CA VAL A 86 6.79 -1.48 -10.16
C VAL A 86 6.55 -2.79 -10.93
N LEU A 87 7.37 -3.83 -10.72
CA LEU A 87 7.14 -5.14 -11.32
C LEU A 87 6.07 -5.94 -10.58
N THR A 88 6.04 -5.87 -9.24
CA THR A 88 5.09 -6.63 -8.42
C THR A 88 3.67 -6.08 -8.52
N LEU A 89 3.48 -4.77 -8.62
CA LEU A 89 2.15 -4.16 -8.58
C LEU A 89 1.25 -4.58 -9.77
N PRO A 90 1.71 -4.58 -11.03
CA PRO A 90 0.95 -5.12 -12.15
C PRO A 90 0.66 -6.61 -12.00
N LEU A 91 1.66 -7.39 -11.58
CA LEU A 91 1.49 -8.83 -11.32
C LEU A 91 0.39 -9.07 -10.29
N LEU A 92 0.37 -8.32 -9.19
CA LEU A 92 -0.67 -8.40 -8.15
C LEU A 92 -2.06 -8.09 -8.72
N VAL A 93 -2.19 -7.02 -9.51
CA VAL A 93 -3.47 -6.63 -10.14
C VAL A 93 -3.96 -7.73 -11.08
N ILE A 94 -3.07 -8.28 -11.91
CA ILE A 94 -3.39 -9.35 -12.85
C ILE A 94 -3.81 -10.60 -12.09
N THR A 95 -3.08 -11.00 -11.05
CA THR A 95 -3.42 -12.19 -10.26
C THR A 95 -4.78 -12.04 -9.59
N ILE A 96 -5.05 -10.95 -8.87
CA ILE A 96 -6.35 -10.73 -8.21
C ILE A 96 -7.48 -10.69 -9.25
N GLY A 97 -7.28 -9.96 -10.36
CA GLY A 97 -8.26 -9.83 -11.42
C GLY A 97 -8.60 -11.16 -12.09
N LEU A 98 -7.58 -11.91 -12.52
CA LEU A 98 -7.76 -13.21 -13.17
C LEU A 98 -8.37 -14.24 -12.22
N THR A 99 -7.94 -14.30 -10.97
CA THR A 99 -8.51 -15.22 -9.97
C THR A 99 -9.98 -14.89 -9.71
N THR A 100 -10.33 -13.62 -9.59
CA THR A 100 -11.73 -13.19 -9.42
C THR A 100 -12.58 -13.61 -10.62
N MET A 101 -12.11 -13.35 -11.84
CA MET A 101 -12.81 -13.72 -13.08
C MET A 101 -12.95 -15.24 -13.24
N MET A 102 -11.91 -16.00 -12.87
CA MET A 102 -11.94 -17.47 -12.88
C MET A 102 -13.05 -17.98 -11.96
N PHE A 103 -13.13 -17.49 -10.72
CA PHE A 103 -14.16 -17.93 -9.78
C PHE A 103 -15.58 -17.53 -10.20
N ILE A 104 -15.77 -16.31 -10.72
CA ILE A 104 -17.06 -15.87 -11.25
C ILE A 104 -17.51 -16.77 -12.40
N THR A 105 -16.60 -17.08 -13.33
CA THR A 105 -16.89 -17.93 -14.51
C THR A 105 -17.16 -19.37 -14.09
N LEU A 106 -16.40 -19.91 -13.14
CA LEU A 106 -16.61 -21.26 -12.62
C LEU A 106 -17.98 -21.36 -11.96
N MET A 107 -18.33 -20.41 -11.08
CA MET A 107 -19.60 -20.36 -10.37
C MET A 107 -20.78 -20.37 -11.35
N HIS A 108 -20.72 -19.55 -12.41
CA HIS A 108 -21.75 -19.50 -13.44
C HIS A 108 -21.92 -20.84 -14.18
N ARG A 109 -20.81 -21.55 -14.43
CA ARG A 109 -20.81 -22.81 -15.19
C ARG A 109 -21.10 -24.07 -14.36
N THR A 110 -20.91 -24.04 -13.05
CA THR A 110 -21.02 -25.24 -12.19
C THR A 110 -22.22 -25.25 -11.26
N MET A 111 -22.88 -24.10 -11.03
CA MET A 111 -24.10 -24.05 -10.23
C MET A 111 -25.33 -24.34 -11.09
N ILE A 112 -26.17 -25.28 -10.64
CA ILE A 112 -27.48 -25.57 -11.23
C ILE A 112 -28.37 -24.35 -10.98
N GLY A 113 -28.49 -23.47 -11.99
CA GLY A 113 -29.21 -22.20 -11.91
C GLY A 113 -28.40 -20.97 -12.33
N GLY A 114 -27.19 -21.13 -12.86
CA GLY A 114 -26.40 -20.03 -13.42
C GLY A 114 -27.01 -19.44 -14.69
N THR A 115 -27.93 -18.49 -14.55
CA THR A 115 -28.26 -17.50 -15.58
C THR A 115 -27.65 -16.16 -15.19
#